data_AF-A0A7J2MRG3-F1
#
_entry.id   AF-A0A7J2MRG3-F1
#
_cell.length_a   1.000
_cell.length_b   1.000
_cell.length_c   1.000
_cell.angle_alpha   90.00
_cell.angle_beta   90.00
_cell.angle_gamma   90.00
#
_symmetry.space_group_name_H-M   'P 1'
#
loop_
_entity.id
_entity.type
_entity.pdbx_description
1 polymer ?
#
loop_
_entity_poly.entity_id
_entity_poly.type
_entity_poly.pdbx_seq_one_letter_code
_entity_poly.pdbx_strand_id
1 'polypeptide(L)'
;MKKIALLLIFGILVSGCISVEKEKPQETPTETETPIKTEPPQEITVEQKFASYSSYPVDVTPNAKAYDFVPENMGNFYLTETQKKILEEKGFVVIPAYSKQFYEVYKGCRENNIPIFVTTDSMLHTYHIMYDYTLRILEVKKFLEDLETLTQSMLDASIEQYNSSEGKIKEAARKNVAYFSVAMKLLNENYKVSDLVKKEVDEELSLIKKHKGFSFSPIFGYREDYSQYVPRGHYTRSEDLERYFKAMMWYGRIMFRLEPGKTPAMIEKGREETRQAILIVLSLKNKELELWDRIYEPTVFFVGKTDDLNVYEYKAIIKKVYGDSIDDIEEKLDEFIEEAKKYRDPKINSSFVYDIEKPEDVTKGFRFMGQRFIPDSYMFQQLVYNKVLQYQGNDRPFTMVP
;
A
#
# COMPACT_ATOMS: atom_id res chain seq x y z
N MET A 1 13.84 -41.05 41.79
CA MET A 1 13.92 -39.96 42.78
C MET A 1 12.75 -39.01 42.53
N LYS A 2 11.70 -39.16 43.35
CA LYS A 2 10.49 -38.33 43.43
C LYS A 2 10.49 -37.69 44.83
N LYS A 3 9.73 -36.59 45.00
CA LYS A 3 9.56 -35.72 46.19
C LYS A 3 10.59 -34.57 46.17
N ILE A 4 10.22 -33.30 46.27
CA ILE A 4 9.67 -32.53 47.42
C ILE A 4 9.29 -31.14 46.79
N ALA A 5 8.27 -30.35 47.11
CA ALA A 5 7.31 -30.28 48.20
C ALA A 5 6.03 -29.59 47.69
N LEU A 6 4.91 -30.12 48.16
CA LEU A 6 3.64 -29.47 48.32
C LEU A 6 3.55 -29.14 49.82
N LEU A 7 3.38 -27.89 50.24
CA LEU A 7 2.88 -27.54 51.58
C LEU A 7 2.47 -26.05 51.63
N LEU A 8 1.19 -25.85 51.99
CA LEU A 8 0.66 -24.84 52.92
C LEU A 8 0.56 -23.38 52.46
N ILE A 9 -0.43 -22.58 52.86
CA ILE A 9 -1.80 -22.74 53.37
C ILE A 9 -2.35 -21.28 53.37
N PHE A 10 -3.58 -21.11 52.90
CA PHE A 10 -4.67 -20.31 53.49
C PHE A 10 -4.42 -18.97 54.25
N GLY A 11 -5.22 -17.95 53.88
CA GLY A 11 -5.65 -16.81 54.71
C GLY A 11 -4.78 -15.56 54.52
N ILE A 12 -5.29 -14.36 54.19
CA ILE A 12 -6.30 -13.58 54.91
C ILE A 12 -6.92 -12.54 53.96
N LEU A 13 -8.25 -12.53 53.87
CA LEU A 13 -9.09 -11.37 53.55
C LEU A 13 -8.94 -10.32 54.66
N VAL A 14 -8.90 -9.02 54.34
CA VAL A 14 -9.78 -7.97 54.92
C VAL A 14 -9.37 -6.54 54.45
N SER A 15 -10.40 -5.88 53.92
CA SER A 15 -10.72 -4.44 53.88
C SER A 15 -9.88 -3.41 53.13
N GLY A 16 -10.55 -2.81 52.15
CA GLY A 16 -10.39 -1.42 51.75
C GLY A 16 -11.48 -1.01 50.76
N CYS A 17 -12.68 -0.70 51.25
CA CYS A 17 -13.78 -0.11 50.45
C CYS A 17 -13.33 1.20 49.81
N ILE A 18 -13.51 1.37 48.49
CA ILE A 18 -13.66 2.70 47.87
C ILE A 18 -14.75 2.63 46.79
N SER A 19 -15.86 3.28 47.14
CA SER A 19 -16.91 3.95 46.34
C SER A 19 -17.24 3.47 44.92
N VAL A 20 -18.47 2.99 44.77
CA VAL A 20 -19.21 2.94 43.50
C VAL A 20 -19.66 4.37 43.17
N GLU A 21 -18.96 5.00 42.23
CA GLU A 21 -19.45 6.22 41.59
C GLU A 21 -20.32 5.80 40.39
N LYS A 22 -21.59 6.24 40.40
CA LYS A 22 -22.51 6.01 39.27
C LYS A 22 -21.98 6.79 38.06
N GLU A 23 -21.47 6.08 37.06
CA GLU A 23 -21.18 6.67 35.75
C GLU A 23 -22.48 7.29 35.18
N LYS A 24 -22.40 8.58 34.87
CA LYS A 24 -23.41 9.29 34.08
C LYS A 24 -23.45 8.70 32.66
N PRO A 25 -24.61 8.72 31.98
CA PRO A 25 -24.68 8.31 30.59
C PRO A 25 -23.72 9.18 29.76
N GLN A 26 -22.74 8.53 29.15
CA GLN A 26 -21.76 9.17 28.29
C GLN A 26 -22.46 9.56 26.98
N GLU A 27 -22.45 10.85 26.67
CA GLU A 27 -23.00 11.42 25.45
C GLU A 27 -22.37 10.75 24.21
N THR A 28 -23.20 10.45 23.22
CA THR A 28 -22.79 9.95 21.91
C THR A 28 -21.73 10.89 21.33
N PRO A 29 -20.59 10.40 20.82
CA PRO A 29 -19.60 11.26 20.21
C PRO A 29 -20.24 11.96 19.03
N THR A 30 -20.37 13.28 19.12
CA THR A 30 -20.72 14.11 17.97
C THR A 30 -19.57 13.99 16.98
N GLU A 31 -19.82 13.40 15.82
CA GLU A 31 -18.90 13.42 14.68
C GLU A 31 -18.52 14.88 14.41
N THR A 32 -17.30 15.24 14.80
CA THR A 32 -16.71 16.51 14.38
C THR A 32 -16.24 16.27 12.96
N GLU A 33 -17.07 16.68 11.98
CA GLU A 33 -16.70 16.69 10.56
C GLU A 33 -15.38 17.45 10.40
N THR A 34 -14.28 16.71 10.26
CA THR A 34 -12.99 17.28 9.91
C THR A 34 -13.10 17.73 8.45
N PRO A 35 -12.75 18.97 8.08
CA PRO A 35 -12.86 19.43 6.71
C PRO A 35 -12.13 18.48 5.77
N ILE A 36 -12.85 17.90 4.81
CA ILE A 36 -12.25 17.03 3.79
C ILE A 36 -11.26 17.90 3.01
N LYS A 37 -9.96 17.63 3.16
CA LYS A 37 -8.93 18.23 2.30
C LYS A 37 -9.16 17.74 0.88
N THR A 38 -9.79 18.57 0.06
CA THR A 38 -10.06 18.25 -1.35
C THR A 38 -8.86 18.57 -2.21
N GLU A 39 -8.68 17.77 -3.26
CA GLU A 39 -7.77 18.00 -4.38
C GLU A 39 -7.88 19.47 -4.82
N PRO A 40 -6.80 20.29 -4.80
CA PRO A 40 -6.84 21.53 -5.56
C PRO A 40 -7.11 21.15 -7.02
N PRO A 41 -7.92 21.93 -7.76
CA PRO A 41 -8.34 21.58 -9.11
C PRO A 41 -7.14 21.61 -10.05
N GLN A 42 -6.41 20.51 -10.09
CA GLN A 42 -5.68 20.12 -11.27
C GLN A 42 -6.52 19.05 -11.92
N GLU A 43 -7.02 19.37 -13.09
CA GLU A 43 -7.39 18.38 -14.09
C GLU A 43 -6.13 17.54 -14.38
N ILE A 44 -5.83 16.56 -13.53
CA ILE A 44 -5.30 15.32 -14.08
C ILE A 44 -6.48 14.77 -14.86
N THR A 45 -6.63 15.23 -16.11
CA THR A 45 -7.39 14.53 -17.13
C THR A 45 -6.67 13.21 -17.37
N VAL A 46 -6.86 12.27 -16.44
CA VAL A 46 -6.97 10.88 -16.85
C VAL A 46 -8.16 10.91 -17.79
N GLU A 47 -7.91 10.91 -19.11
CA GLU A 47 -8.96 11.04 -20.15
C GLU A 47 -10.12 10.07 -19.91
N GLN A 48 -9.88 9.01 -19.14
CA GLN A 48 -10.88 8.07 -18.67
C GLN A 48 -10.81 7.95 -17.13
N LYS A 49 -11.71 8.62 -16.41
CA LYS A 49 -12.10 8.15 -15.07
C LYS A 49 -12.58 6.70 -15.25
N PHE A 50 -11.87 5.73 -14.67
CA PHE A 50 -12.28 4.32 -14.73
C PHE A 50 -13.71 4.21 -14.23
N ALA A 51 -14.63 3.92 -15.17
CA ALA A 51 -16.08 3.77 -15.02
C ALA A 51 -16.73 4.68 -13.96
N SER A 52 -17.48 5.70 -14.40
CA SER A 52 -18.38 6.42 -13.49
C SER A 52 -19.43 5.45 -12.92
N TYR A 53 -19.25 5.03 -11.66
CA TYR A 53 -20.28 4.27 -10.96
C TYR A 53 -21.40 5.24 -10.56
N SER A 54 -22.54 5.10 -11.24
CA SER A 54 -23.79 5.71 -10.79
C SER A 54 -24.52 4.63 -10.00
N SER A 55 -24.79 4.87 -8.71
CA SER A 55 -25.66 3.98 -7.96
C SER A 55 -27.02 3.99 -8.64
N TYR A 56 -27.45 2.82 -9.12
CA TYR A 56 -28.82 2.65 -9.57
C TYR A 56 -29.64 2.31 -8.33
N PRO A 57 -30.52 3.21 -7.84
CA PRO A 57 -31.42 2.86 -6.75
C PRO A 57 -32.32 1.75 -7.26
N VAL A 58 -32.16 0.55 -6.69
CA VAL A 58 -33.00 -0.58 -7.02
C VAL A 58 -34.13 -0.63 -6.00
N ASP A 59 -35.28 -0.03 -6.36
CA ASP A 59 -36.51 -0.15 -5.58
C ASP A 59 -37.18 -1.49 -5.87
N VAL A 60 -36.63 -2.57 -5.29
CA VAL A 60 -37.26 -3.89 -5.35
C VAL A 60 -38.16 -4.05 -4.13
N THR A 61 -39.47 -4.12 -4.36
CA THR A 61 -40.38 -4.68 -3.36
C THR A 61 -40.38 -6.21 -3.55
N PRO A 62 -39.85 -7.00 -2.59
CA PRO A 62 -39.86 -8.45 -2.72
C PRO A 62 -41.31 -8.94 -2.85
N ASN A 63 -41.67 -9.47 -4.01
CA ASN A 63 -43.01 -10.00 -4.29
C ASN A 63 -42.97 -11.52 -4.56
N ALA A 64 -41.85 -12.17 -4.25
CA ALA A 64 -41.76 -13.61 -4.25
C ALA A 64 -42.50 -14.14 -3.01
N LYS A 65 -43.49 -15.01 -3.21
CA LYS A 65 -44.10 -15.75 -2.10
C LYS A 65 -43.00 -16.56 -1.41
N ALA A 66 -42.98 -16.54 -0.08
CA ALA A 66 -42.20 -17.52 0.66
C ALA A 66 -42.65 -18.92 0.21
N TYR A 67 -41.69 -19.76 -0.14
CA TYR A 67 -41.93 -21.15 -0.50
C TYR A 67 -41.29 -22.03 0.56
N ASP A 68 -41.95 -23.15 0.87
CA ASP A 68 -41.36 -24.16 1.73
C ASP A 68 -40.22 -24.82 0.96
N PHE A 69 -38.98 -24.56 1.38
CA PHE A 69 -37.81 -25.16 0.77
C PHE A 69 -37.73 -26.63 1.17
N VAL A 70 -38.09 -27.51 0.25
CA VAL A 70 -37.86 -28.96 0.35
C VAL A 70 -37.00 -29.36 -0.84
N PRO A 71 -35.74 -29.79 -0.63
CA PRO A 71 -34.85 -30.10 -1.74
C PRO A 71 -35.25 -31.41 -2.44
N GLU A 72 -35.92 -31.30 -3.59
CA GLU A 72 -36.50 -32.44 -4.34
C GLU A 72 -35.45 -33.34 -5.04
N ASN A 73 -34.22 -32.86 -5.21
CA ASN A 73 -33.17 -33.51 -6.02
C ASN A 73 -31.91 -33.88 -5.22
N MET A 74 -31.99 -33.99 -3.88
CA MET A 74 -30.82 -34.31 -3.04
C MET A 74 -30.10 -35.61 -3.45
N GLY A 75 -30.83 -36.59 -3.98
CA GLY A 75 -30.27 -37.86 -4.44
C GLY A 75 -29.32 -37.74 -5.65
N ASN A 76 -29.37 -36.62 -6.37
CA ASN A 76 -28.50 -36.38 -7.54
C ASN A 76 -27.10 -35.87 -7.15
N PHE A 77 -26.86 -35.62 -5.86
CA PHE A 77 -25.61 -35.07 -5.35
C PHE A 77 -24.98 -35.98 -4.31
N TYR A 78 -23.66 -36.14 -4.38
CA TYR A 78 -22.89 -36.87 -3.38
C TYR A 78 -22.64 -35.98 -2.15
N LEU A 79 -23.63 -35.91 -1.26
CA LEU A 79 -23.58 -35.15 -0.01
C LEU A 79 -23.49 -36.09 1.20
N THR A 80 -22.68 -35.71 2.19
CA THR A 80 -22.68 -36.35 3.51
C THR A 80 -23.99 -36.06 4.27
N GLU A 81 -24.35 -36.86 5.26
CA GLU A 81 -25.56 -36.62 6.07
C GLU A 81 -25.56 -35.25 6.75
N THR A 82 -24.39 -34.77 7.20
CA THR A 82 -24.25 -33.42 7.74
C THR A 82 -24.54 -32.35 6.70
N GLN A 83 -24.06 -32.53 5.46
CA GLN A 83 -24.30 -31.57 4.37
C GLN A 83 -25.77 -31.56 3.92
N LYS A 84 -26.44 -32.71 3.89
CA LYS A 84 -27.88 -32.81 3.62
C LYS A 84 -28.69 -32.04 4.65
N LYS A 85 -28.39 -32.24 5.94
CA LYS A 85 -29.07 -31.54 7.03
C LYS A 85 -28.87 -30.02 6.95
N ILE A 86 -27.66 -29.56 6.64
CA ILE A 86 -27.38 -28.12 6.42
C ILE A 86 -28.19 -27.59 5.23
N LEU A 87 -28.26 -28.34 4.13
CA LEU A 87 -29.04 -27.94 2.95
C LEU A 87 -30.52 -27.80 3.29
N GLU A 88 -31.11 -28.78 4.00
CA GLU A 88 -32.50 -28.73 4.48
C GLU A 88 -32.77 -27.53 5.40
N GLU A 89 -31.86 -27.26 6.34
CA GLU A 89 -32.04 -26.16 7.32
C GLU A 89 -31.77 -24.76 6.74
N LYS A 90 -30.84 -24.64 5.78
CA LYS A 90 -30.31 -23.35 5.32
C LYS A 90 -30.63 -23.00 3.86
N GLY A 91 -31.11 -23.96 3.07
CA GLY A 91 -31.35 -23.78 1.65
C GLY A 91 -30.10 -23.82 0.76
N PHE A 92 -28.91 -23.91 1.35
CA PHE A 92 -27.64 -24.06 0.64
C PHE A 92 -26.62 -24.84 1.47
N VAL A 93 -25.64 -25.44 0.79
CA VAL A 93 -24.49 -26.08 1.43
C VAL A 93 -23.24 -25.83 0.59
N VAL A 94 -22.11 -25.60 1.26
CA VAL A 94 -20.80 -25.43 0.61
C VAL A 94 -20.07 -26.76 0.64
N ILE A 95 -19.64 -27.24 -0.52
CA ILE A 95 -18.89 -28.49 -0.67
C ILE A 95 -17.51 -28.21 -1.28
N PRO A 96 -16.49 -29.04 -0.98
CA PRO A 96 -15.20 -28.92 -1.64
C PRO A 96 -15.36 -29.04 -3.16
N ALA A 97 -14.82 -28.08 -3.89
CA ALA A 97 -14.73 -28.12 -5.35
C ALA A 97 -13.34 -28.61 -5.78
N TYR A 98 -13.29 -29.49 -6.78
CA TYR A 98 -12.04 -29.98 -7.37
C TYR A 98 -11.74 -29.38 -8.75
N SER A 99 -12.69 -28.61 -9.30
CA SER A 99 -12.53 -27.90 -10.55
C SER A 99 -11.57 -26.73 -10.39
N LYS A 100 -10.67 -26.55 -11.35
CA LYS A 100 -9.71 -25.43 -11.37
C LYS A 100 -10.29 -24.17 -11.99
N GLN A 101 -11.33 -24.30 -12.79
CA GLN A 101 -11.91 -23.23 -13.59
C GLN A 101 -13.44 -23.35 -13.64
N PHE A 102 -14.14 -22.21 -13.73
CA PHE A 102 -15.61 -22.18 -13.79
C PHE A 102 -16.19 -23.00 -14.95
N TYR A 103 -15.54 -23.01 -16.11
CA TYR A 103 -16.05 -23.76 -17.27
C TYR A 103 -16.08 -25.28 -17.02
N GLU A 104 -15.20 -25.80 -16.15
CA GLU A 104 -15.19 -27.22 -15.79
C GLU A 104 -16.45 -27.57 -14.98
N VAL A 105 -16.85 -26.68 -14.07
CA VAL A 105 -18.09 -26.82 -13.29
C VAL A 105 -19.29 -26.81 -14.24
N TYR A 106 -19.36 -25.83 -15.14
CA TYR A 106 -20.48 -25.72 -16.10
C TYR A 106 -20.56 -26.91 -17.06
N LYS A 107 -19.40 -27.40 -17.53
CA LYS A 107 -19.33 -28.61 -18.34
C LYS A 107 -19.86 -29.82 -17.57
N GLY A 108 -19.41 -30.00 -16.33
CA GLY A 108 -19.87 -31.10 -15.47
C GLY A 108 -21.38 -31.03 -15.20
N CYS A 109 -21.90 -29.85 -14.89
CA CYS A 109 -23.34 -29.66 -14.72
C CYS A 109 -24.12 -30.02 -15.99
N ARG A 110 -23.67 -29.53 -17.16
CA ARG A 110 -24.29 -29.83 -18.46
C ARG A 110 -24.30 -31.33 -18.76
N GLU A 111 -23.17 -32.01 -18.55
CA GLU A 111 -23.02 -33.45 -18.82
C GLU A 111 -23.89 -34.32 -17.91
N ASN A 112 -24.20 -33.84 -16.70
CA ASN A 112 -25.05 -34.53 -15.74
C ASN A 112 -26.49 -34.01 -15.69
N ASN A 113 -26.91 -33.16 -16.64
CA ASN A 113 -28.22 -32.51 -16.65
C ASN A 113 -28.58 -31.76 -15.35
N ILE A 114 -27.57 -31.19 -14.68
CA ILE A 114 -27.74 -30.35 -13.50
C ILE A 114 -27.95 -28.91 -13.97
N PRO A 115 -28.99 -28.20 -13.47
CA PRO A 115 -29.21 -26.79 -13.80
C PRO A 115 -27.98 -25.93 -13.50
N ILE A 116 -27.63 -25.06 -14.43
CA ILE A 116 -26.47 -24.16 -14.31
C ILE A 116 -26.95 -22.80 -13.82
N PHE A 117 -26.37 -22.34 -12.71
CA PHE A 117 -26.50 -20.97 -12.25
C PHE A 117 -25.19 -20.22 -12.53
N VAL A 118 -25.25 -19.24 -13.43
CA VAL A 118 -24.08 -18.42 -13.81
C VAL A 118 -24.08 -17.16 -12.97
N THR A 119 -23.00 -16.96 -12.20
CA THR A 119 -22.75 -15.73 -11.47
C THR A 119 -21.79 -14.83 -12.23
N THR A 120 -21.72 -13.55 -11.82
CA THR A 120 -20.74 -12.59 -12.30
C THR A 120 -19.30 -13.04 -12.06
N ASP A 121 -19.06 -13.94 -11.10
CA ASP A 121 -17.72 -14.44 -10.75
C ASP A 121 -17.02 -15.10 -11.94
N SER A 122 -17.76 -15.78 -12.81
CA SER A 122 -17.19 -16.38 -14.02
C SER A 122 -16.62 -15.34 -14.99
N MET A 123 -17.28 -14.19 -15.11
CA MET A 123 -16.82 -13.06 -15.91
C MET A 123 -15.67 -12.33 -15.21
N LEU A 124 -15.79 -12.06 -13.91
CA LEU A 124 -14.75 -11.40 -13.11
C LEU A 124 -13.45 -12.21 -13.05
N HIS A 125 -13.55 -13.54 -12.93
CA HIS A 125 -12.41 -14.46 -12.98
C HIS A 125 -11.73 -14.43 -14.34
N THR A 126 -12.50 -14.49 -15.43
CA THR A 126 -11.95 -14.38 -16.78
C THR A 126 -11.27 -13.04 -17.00
N TYR A 127 -11.91 -11.95 -16.55
CA TYR A 127 -11.33 -10.61 -16.56
C TYR A 127 -10.01 -10.57 -15.77
N HIS A 128 -9.97 -11.13 -14.56
CA HIS A 128 -8.77 -11.19 -13.73
C HIS A 128 -7.62 -11.94 -14.42
N ILE A 129 -7.89 -13.07 -15.07
CA ILE A 129 -6.87 -13.81 -15.85
C ILE A 129 -6.33 -12.95 -17.00
N MET A 130 -7.20 -12.31 -17.78
CA MET A 130 -6.78 -11.46 -18.89
C MET A 130 -5.99 -10.25 -18.41
N TYR A 131 -6.44 -9.64 -17.31
CA TYR A 131 -5.77 -8.56 -16.60
C TYR A 131 -4.35 -8.96 -16.18
N ASP A 132 -4.21 -10.03 -15.38
CA ASP A 132 -2.92 -10.54 -14.89
C ASP A 132 -1.98 -10.90 -16.06
N TYR A 133 -2.51 -11.50 -17.11
CA TYR A 133 -1.71 -11.80 -18.31
C TYR A 133 -1.24 -10.54 -19.05
N THR A 134 -2.12 -9.55 -19.22
CA THR A 134 -1.79 -8.28 -19.90
C THR A 134 -0.75 -7.50 -19.11
N LEU A 135 -0.95 -7.35 -17.79
CA LEU A 135 -0.03 -6.63 -16.93
C LEU A 135 1.38 -7.25 -16.97
N ARG A 136 1.49 -8.57 -16.84
CA ARG A 136 2.79 -9.26 -16.96
C ARG A 136 3.50 -9.04 -18.28
N ILE A 137 2.75 -9.03 -19.38
CA ILE A 137 3.34 -8.74 -20.69
C ILE A 137 3.89 -7.32 -20.73
N LEU A 138 3.16 -6.35 -20.18
CA LEU A 138 3.61 -4.95 -20.13
C LEU A 138 4.84 -4.80 -19.23
N GLU A 139 4.83 -5.40 -18.04
CA GLU A 139 5.95 -5.38 -17.09
C GLU A 139 7.24 -5.88 -17.75
N VAL A 140 7.19 -7.03 -18.42
CA VAL A 140 8.37 -7.64 -19.04
C VAL A 140 8.78 -6.94 -20.34
N LYS A 141 7.82 -6.65 -21.24
CA LYS A 141 8.14 -6.21 -22.60
C LYS A 141 8.27 -4.69 -22.75
N LYS A 142 7.84 -3.92 -21.75
CA LYS A 142 7.80 -2.45 -21.82
C LYS A 142 8.31 -1.79 -20.55
N PHE A 143 7.71 -2.07 -19.39
CA PHE A 143 8.01 -1.29 -18.19
C PHE A 143 9.41 -1.52 -17.67
N LEU A 144 9.98 -2.71 -17.79
CA LEU A 144 11.36 -2.94 -17.35
C LEU A 144 12.36 -2.05 -18.11
N GLU A 145 12.29 -2.02 -19.45
CA GLU A 145 13.16 -1.18 -20.29
C GLU A 145 12.94 0.32 -20.04
N ASP A 146 11.68 0.74 -19.93
CA ASP A 146 11.33 2.13 -19.63
C ASP A 146 11.85 2.53 -18.23
N LEU A 147 11.73 1.64 -17.24
CA LEU A 147 12.16 1.89 -15.87
C LEU A 147 13.68 1.96 -15.77
N GLU A 148 14.41 1.10 -16.48
CA GLU A 148 15.88 1.17 -16.59
C GLU A 148 16.32 2.49 -17.21
N THR A 149 15.71 2.86 -18.33
CA THR A 149 16.03 4.11 -19.05
C THR A 149 15.72 5.34 -18.20
N LEU A 150 14.55 5.37 -17.55
CA LEU A 150 14.15 6.43 -16.64
C LEU A 150 15.13 6.52 -15.47
N THR A 151 15.43 5.39 -14.82
CA THR A 151 16.34 5.34 -13.66
C THR A 151 17.72 5.88 -14.02
N GLN A 152 18.26 5.52 -15.19
CA GLN A 152 19.54 6.04 -15.66
C GLN A 152 19.49 7.56 -15.88
N SER A 153 18.44 8.09 -16.54
CA SER A 153 18.31 9.54 -16.77
C SER A 153 18.20 10.31 -15.46
N MET A 154 17.41 9.79 -14.50
CA MET A 154 17.25 10.40 -13.18
C MET A 154 18.53 10.38 -12.35
N LEU A 155 19.32 9.30 -12.46
CA LEU A 155 20.63 9.20 -11.84
C LEU A 155 21.59 10.24 -12.43
N ASP A 156 21.66 10.35 -13.76
CA ASP A 156 22.53 11.32 -14.44
C ASP A 156 22.17 12.76 -14.06
N ALA A 157 20.88 13.09 -14.04
CA ALA A 157 20.38 14.38 -13.59
C ALA A 157 20.72 14.67 -12.11
N SER A 158 20.64 13.65 -11.24
CA SER A 158 21.01 13.79 -9.83
C SER A 158 22.51 14.04 -9.65
N ILE A 159 23.36 13.43 -10.49
CA ILE A 159 24.81 13.68 -10.51
C ILE A 159 25.10 15.10 -10.99
N GLU A 160 24.41 15.58 -12.03
CA GLU A 160 24.52 16.95 -12.53
C GLU A 160 24.13 17.97 -11.45
N GLN A 161 22.99 17.76 -10.79
CA GLN A 161 22.54 18.57 -9.65
C GLN A 161 23.57 18.58 -8.52
N TYR A 162 24.15 17.43 -8.18
CA TYR A 162 25.19 17.34 -7.16
C TYR A 162 26.46 18.15 -7.52
N ASN A 163 26.88 18.09 -8.77
CA ASN A 163 28.08 18.80 -9.23
C ASN A 163 27.88 20.32 -9.31
N SER A 164 26.65 20.77 -9.62
CA SER A 164 26.30 22.18 -9.80
C SER A 164 25.78 22.88 -8.53
N SER A 165 25.52 22.13 -7.45
CA SER A 165 24.97 22.65 -6.20
C SER A 165 25.98 22.71 -5.06
N GLU A 166 25.64 23.48 -4.03
CA GLU A 166 26.39 23.60 -2.78
C GLU A 166 25.48 23.39 -1.55
N GLY A 167 26.10 23.30 -0.36
CA GLY A 167 25.40 23.24 0.92
C GLY A 167 24.37 22.11 1.01
N LYS A 168 23.18 22.45 1.52
CA LYS A 168 22.08 21.51 1.75
C LYS A 168 21.53 20.91 0.46
N ILE A 169 21.48 21.68 -0.64
CA ILE A 169 21.02 21.21 -1.95
C ILE A 169 21.96 20.13 -2.47
N LYS A 170 23.28 20.33 -2.34
CA LYS A 170 24.28 19.34 -2.73
C LYS A 170 24.10 18.02 -1.99
N GLU A 171 23.86 18.06 -0.68
CA GLU A 171 23.63 16.83 0.10
C GLU A 171 22.32 16.13 -0.30
N ALA A 172 21.25 16.87 -0.59
CA ALA A 172 20.02 16.30 -1.11
C ALA A 172 20.25 15.62 -2.48
N ALA A 173 20.96 16.27 -3.41
CA ALA A 173 21.31 15.68 -4.68
C ALA A 173 22.19 14.43 -4.52
N ARG A 174 23.14 14.41 -3.59
CA ARG A 174 23.96 13.23 -3.25
C ARG A 174 23.08 12.05 -2.82
N LYS A 175 22.09 12.28 -1.97
CA LYS A 175 21.15 11.24 -1.54
C LYS A 175 20.23 10.78 -2.67
N ASN A 176 19.85 11.66 -3.59
CA ASN A 176 19.16 11.26 -4.82
C ASN A 176 20.04 10.36 -5.72
N VAL A 177 21.35 10.65 -5.83
CA VAL A 177 22.30 9.76 -6.51
C VAL A 177 22.33 8.38 -5.83
N ALA A 178 22.31 8.31 -4.50
CA ALA A 178 22.23 7.05 -3.76
C ALA A 178 20.91 6.32 -4.03
N TYR A 179 19.78 7.03 -3.94
CA TYR A 179 18.43 6.53 -4.18
C TYR A 179 18.26 5.87 -5.56
N PHE A 180 18.69 6.56 -6.62
CA PHE A 180 18.64 6.00 -7.98
C PHE A 180 19.73 4.96 -8.23
N SER A 181 20.88 5.02 -7.55
CA SER A 181 21.92 3.97 -7.65
C SER A 181 21.45 2.64 -7.06
N VAL A 182 20.68 2.64 -5.97
CA VAL A 182 20.06 1.42 -5.42
C VAL A 182 19.15 0.80 -6.48
N ALA A 183 18.22 1.57 -7.04
CA ALA A 183 17.31 1.09 -8.07
C ALA A 183 18.05 0.60 -9.33
N MET A 184 19.03 1.36 -9.81
CA MET A 184 19.82 0.99 -10.99
C MET A 184 20.58 -0.32 -10.77
N LYS A 185 21.11 -0.54 -9.57
CA LYS A 185 21.80 -1.78 -9.21
C LYS A 185 20.85 -2.98 -9.07
N LEU A 186 19.60 -2.75 -8.65
CA LEU A 186 18.55 -3.78 -8.62
C LEU A 186 18.11 -4.18 -10.02
N LEU A 187 18.01 -3.21 -10.94
CA LEU A 187 17.62 -3.44 -12.33
C LEU A 187 18.75 -4.06 -13.16
N ASN A 188 19.98 -3.58 -12.96
CA ASN A 188 21.17 -4.03 -13.66
C ASN A 188 22.28 -4.38 -12.67
N GLU A 189 22.48 -5.68 -12.42
CA GLU A 189 23.49 -6.16 -11.47
C GLU A 189 24.93 -5.78 -11.88
N ASN A 190 25.18 -5.49 -13.16
CA ASN A 190 26.50 -5.07 -13.66
C ASN A 190 26.77 -3.58 -13.48
N TYR A 191 25.77 -2.78 -13.08
CA TYR A 191 25.94 -1.36 -12.81
C TYR A 191 27.00 -1.14 -11.72
N LYS A 192 27.94 -0.22 -11.97
CA LYS A 192 29.00 0.14 -11.03
C LYS A 192 28.59 1.39 -10.28
N VAL A 193 28.28 1.23 -8.99
CA VAL A 193 27.92 2.34 -8.11
C VAL A 193 29.12 3.27 -7.95
N SER A 194 28.88 4.58 -8.09
CA SER A 194 29.88 5.62 -7.86
C SER A 194 30.41 5.60 -6.42
N ASP A 195 31.72 5.78 -6.26
CA ASP A 195 32.37 5.82 -4.93
C ASP A 195 31.78 6.92 -4.03
N LEU A 196 31.13 7.93 -4.61
CA LEU A 196 30.41 9.00 -3.89
C LEU A 196 29.36 8.47 -2.90
N VAL A 197 28.66 7.39 -3.26
CA VAL A 197 27.51 6.85 -2.49
C VAL A 197 27.62 5.36 -2.20
N LYS A 198 28.71 4.72 -2.66
CA LYS A 198 28.90 3.27 -2.66
C LYS A 198 28.64 2.62 -1.31
N LYS A 199 29.14 3.20 -0.22
CA LYS A 199 28.97 2.64 1.12
C LYS A 199 27.49 2.50 1.50
N GLU A 200 26.73 3.59 1.43
CA GLU A 200 25.31 3.60 1.81
C GLU A 200 24.49 2.71 0.88
N VAL A 201 24.79 2.72 -0.42
CA VAL A 201 24.11 1.89 -1.42
C VAL A 201 24.38 0.40 -1.20
N ASP A 202 25.62 -0.01 -0.93
CA ASP A 202 25.96 -1.41 -0.67
C ASP A 202 25.31 -1.91 0.64
N GLU A 203 25.22 -1.06 1.66
CA GLU A 203 24.52 -1.36 2.90
C GLU A 203 23.00 -1.51 2.68
N GLU A 204 22.39 -0.60 1.91
CA GLU A 204 20.97 -0.65 1.55
C GLU A 204 20.63 -1.93 0.75
N LEU A 205 21.42 -2.24 -0.27
CA LEU A 205 21.27 -3.46 -1.07
C LEU A 205 21.48 -4.74 -0.24
N SER A 206 22.36 -4.71 0.76
CA SER A 206 22.54 -5.81 1.71
C SER A 206 21.28 -6.07 2.52
N LEU A 207 20.60 -5.01 2.98
CA LEU A 207 19.33 -5.12 3.71
C LEU A 207 18.22 -5.64 2.81
N ILE A 208 18.10 -5.08 1.59
CA ILE A 208 17.15 -5.55 0.57
C ILE A 208 17.36 -7.02 0.29
N LYS A 209 18.59 -7.49 0.04
CA LYS A 209 18.88 -8.90 -0.25
C LYS A 209 18.59 -9.85 0.93
N LYS A 210 18.71 -9.38 2.17
CA LYS A 210 18.51 -10.19 3.39
C LYS A 210 17.04 -10.39 3.76
N HIS A 211 16.17 -9.44 3.39
CA HIS A 211 14.72 -9.50 3.67
C HIS A 211 14.34 -9.66 5.17
N LYS A 212 15.17 -9.20 6.11
CA LYS A 212 15.00 -9.45 7.56
C LYS A 212 14.06 -8.47 8.28
N GLY A 213 12.95 -8.08 7.65
CA GLY A 213 11.96 -7.19 8.27
C GLY A 213 12.49 -5.76 8.50
N PHE A 214 12.15 -5.16 9.64
CA PHE A 214 12.47 -3.76 9.94
C PHE A 214 13.95 -3.51 10.22
N SER A 215 14.54 -2.54 9.54
CA SER A 215 15.86 -1.98 9.85
C SER A 215 15.91 -0.50 9.47
N PHE A 216 16.84 0.27 10.03
CA PHE A 216 17.09 1.64 9.58
C PHE A 216 17.72 1.64 8.18
N SER A 217 17.22 2.48 7.29
CA SER A 217 17.85 2.74 5.98
C SER A 217 19.15 3.52 6.16
N PRO A 218 20.28 3.04 5.61
CA PRO A 218 21.54 3.79 5.55
C PRO A 218 21.41 5.16 4.87
N ILE A 219 20.54 5.30 3.87
CA ILE A 219 20.37 6.55 3.11
C ILE A 219 19.41 7.50 3.83
N PHE A 220 18.27 6.99 4.29
CA PHE A 220 17.18 7.82 4.80
C PHE A 220 17.10 7.91 6.32
N GLY A 221 17.71 6.98 7.06
CA GLY A 221 17.77 7.01 8.52
C GLY A 221 16.45 6.75 9.24
N TYR A 222 15.36 6.41 8.53
CA TYR A 222 14.12 5.89 9.12
C TYR A 222 14.01 4.38 8.94
N ARG A 223 13.07 3.74 9.65
CA ARG A 223 12.85 2.29 9.59
C ARG A 223 12.08 1.90 8.33
N GLU A 224 12.65 0.98 7.56
CA GLU A 224 12.03 0.35 6.40
C GLU A 224 11.82 -1.16 6.66
N ASP A 225 10.74 -1.72 6.11
CA ASP A 225 10.46 -3.16 6.17
C ASP A 225 11.05 -3.86 4.93
N TYR A 226 12.26 -4.41 5.09
CA TYR A 226 12.95 -5.10 4.01
C TYR A 226 12.32 -6.45 3.63
N SER A 227 11.37 -6.97 4.43
CA SER A 227 10.63 -8.20 4.07
C SER A 227 9.69 -8.00 2.87
N GLN A 228 9.34 -6.74 2.56
CA GLN A 228 8.49 -6.38 1.43
C GLN A 228 9.19 -6.56 0.08
N TYR A 229 10.52 -6.66 0.05
CA TYR A 229 11.30 -6.79 -1.17
C TYR A 229 11.43 -8.25 -1.66
N VAL A 230 10.81 -9.22 -0.96
CA VAL A 230 10.75 -10.62 -1.40
C VAL A 230 9.81 -10.72 -2.60
N PRO A 231 10.26 -11.13 -3.80
CA PRO A 231 9.38 -11.36 -4.94
C PRO A 231 8.33 -12.44 -4.62
N ARG A 232 7.08 -12.22 -5.04
CA ARG A 232 5.94 -13.10 -4.76
C ARG A 232 5.04 -13.23 -5.98
N GLY A 233 4.20 -14.27 -6.02
CA GLY A 233 3.22 -14.45 -7.08
C GLY A 233 3.87 -14.63 -8.45
N HIS A 234 3.44 -13.88 -9.46
CA HIS A 234 4.00 -13.99 -10.81
C HIS A 234 5.42 -13.44 -10.93
N TYR A 235 5.87 -12.61 -9.99
CA TYR A 235 7.21 -12.00 -10.06
C TYR A 235 8.35 -13.01 -9.89
N THR A 236 8.07 -14.21 -9.36
CA THR A 236 9.06 -15.30 -9.22
C THR A 236 9.26 -16.13 -10.49
N ARG A 237 8.66 -15.71 -11.62
CA ARG A 237 8.67 -16.49 -12.88
C ARG A 237 9.94 -16.30 -13.71
N SER A 238 10.68 -15.22 -13.48
CA SER A 238 11.89 -14.88 -14.24
C SER A 238 12.71 -13.86 -13.47
N GLU A 239 14.03 -13.85 -13.67
CA GLU A 239 14.93 -12.86 -13.08
C GLU A 239 14.54 -11.42 -13.43
N ASP A 240 14.09 -11.17 -14.67
CA ASP A 240 13.64 -9.85 -15.12
C ASP A 240 12.48 -9.30 -14.28
N LEU A 241 11.48 -10.14 -14.01
CA LEU A 241 10.36 -9.80 -13.13
C LEU A 241 10.79 -9.61 -11.67
N GLU A 242 11.76 -10.38 -11.19
CA GLU A 242 12.28 -10.19 -9.83
C GLU A 242 13.02 -8.86 -9.68
N ARG A 243 13.83 -8.48 -10.68
CA ARG A 243 14.55 -7.19 -10.72
C ARG A 243 13.55 -6.03 -10.81
N TYR A 244 12.59 -6.12 -11.73
CA TYR A 244 11.50 -5.14 -11.86
C TYR A 244 10.75 -4.96 -10.54
N PHE A 245 10.32 -6.07 -9.91
CA PHE A 245 9.61 -6.06 -8.64
C PHE A 245 10.40 -5.32 -7.56
N LYS A 246 11.67 -5.68 -7.34
CA LYS A 246 12.48 -5.06 -6.27
C LYS A 246 12.67 -3.56 -6.50
N ALA A 247 12.90 -3.14 -7.74
CA ALA A 247 13.04 -1.72 -8.09
C ALA A 247 11.73 -0.93 -7.92
N MET A 248 10.60 -1.48 -8.39
CA MET A 248 9.29 -0.86 -8.20
C MET A 248 8.88 -0.82 -6.72
N MET A 249 9.21 -1.86 -5.94
CA MET A 249 9.01 -1.86 -4.49
C MET A 249 9.84 -0.78 -3.81
N TRP A 250 11.11 -0.59 -4.20
CA TRP A 250 11.94 0.52 -3.71
C TRP A 250 11.29 1.88 -4.00
N TYR A 251 10.89 2.13 -5.24
CA TYR A 251 10.26 3.40 -5.64
C TYR A 251 8.88 3.64 -5.04
N GLY A 252 8.14 2.57 -4.74
CA GLY A 252 6.83 2.66 -4.12
C GLY A 252 6.87 2.78 -2.60
N ARG A 253 7.92 2.31 -1.92
CA ARG A 253 7.99 2.30 -0.45
C ARG A 253 8.76 3.46 0.14
N ILE A 254 9.84 3.91 -0.51
CA ILE A 254 10.65 5.00 0.01
C ILE A 254 9.87 6.31 -0.06
N MET A 255 9.83 6.98 1.10
CA MET A 255 9.03 8.18 1.34
C MET A 255 9.95 9.39 1.48
N PHE A 256 9.52 10.48 0.85
CA PHE A 256 10.07 11.80 1.09
C PHE A 256 9.03 12.61 1.88
N ARG A 257 9.07 12.50 3.21
CA ARG A 257 8.04 13.01 4.12
C ARG A 257 8.18 14.52 4.32
N LEU A 258 7.04 15.19 4.41
CA LEU A 258 6.98 16.63 4.67
C LEU A 258 7.33 16.96 6.13
N GLU A 259 6.71 16.23 7.07
CA GLU A 259 6.85 16.48 8.51
C GLU A 259 6.93 15.13 9.25
N PRO A 260 8.10 14.48 9.30
CA PRO A 260 8.23 13.16 9.92
C PRO A 260 8.08 13.21 11.45
N GLY A 261 8.13 14.41 12.06
CA GLY A 261 7.89 14.62 13.49
C GLY A 261 8.28 16.03 13.93
N LYS A 262 8.04 16.35 15.21
CA LYS A 262 8.10 17.72 15.75
C LYS A 262 9.42 18.12 16.41
N THR A 263 10.37 17.20 16.56
CA THR A 263 11.68 17.55 17.13
C THR A 263 12.50 18.35 16.11
N PRO A 264 13.42 19.23 16.53
CA PRO A 264 14.24 20.00 15.58
C PRO A 264 14.97 19.15 14.54
N ALA A 265 15.46 17.97 14.95
CA ALA A 265 16.10 17.02 14.03
C ALA A 265 15.13 16.42 13.01
N MET A 266 13.88 16.13 13.40
CA MET A 266 12.87 15.60 12.51
C MET A 266 12.31 16.67 11.57
N ILE A 267 12.20 17.92 12.03
CA ILE A 267 11.82 19.05 11.17
C ILE A 267 12.87 19.26 10.07
N GLU A 268 14.16 19.29 10.42
CA GLU A 268 15.21 19.37 9.40
C GLU A 268 15.22 18.14 8.49
N LYS A 269 14.86 16.96 9.01
CA LYS A 269 14.74 15.75 8.20
C LYS A 269 13.61 15.86 7.16
N GLY A 270 12.45 16.41 7.54
CA GLY A 270 11.36 16.68 6.61
C GLY A 270 11.76 17.70 5.54
N ARG A 271 12.50 18.74 5.93
CA ARG A 271 13.10 19.69 4.97
C ARG A 271 14.06 18.99 4.00
N GLU A 272 14.93 18.11 4.49
CA GLU A 272 15.85 17.32 3.65
C GLU A 272 15.13 16.41 2.66
N GLU A 273 14.13 15.67 3.12
CA GLU A 273 13.31 14.78 2.29
C GLU A 273 12.53 15.59 1.25
N THR A 274 11.98 16.75 1.63
CA THR A 274 11.28 17.66 0.71
C THR A 274 12.20 18.23 -0.37
N ARG A 275 13.43 18.66 -0.01
CA ARG A 275 14.44 19.10 -0.98
C ARG A 275 14.77 18.01 -2.00
N GLN A 276 14.97 16.78 -1.54
CA GLN A 276 15.21 15.64 -2.42
C GLN A 276 14.06 15.44 -3.40
N ALA A 277 12.81 15.45 -2.92
CA ALA A 277 11.62 15.29 -3.76
C ALA A 277 11.48 16.40 -4.81
N ILE A 278 11.72 17.67 -4.43
CA ILE A 278 11.71 18.80 -5.37
C ILE A 278 12.77 18.58 -6.47
N LEU A 279 14.00 18.24 -6.10
CA LEU A 279 15.08 17.98 -7.06
C LEU A 279 14.77 16.81 -8.00
N ILE A 280 14.14 15.74 -7.49
CA ILE A 280 13.65 14.62 -8.32
C ILE A 280 12.64 15.13 -9.34
N VAL A 281 11.62 15.89 -8.90
CA VAL A 281 10.55 16.34 -9.79
C VAL A 281 11.07 17.33 -10.84
N LEU A 282 12.07 18.15 -10.52
CA LEU A 282 12.72 19.04 -11.48
C LEU A 282 13.55 18.31 -12.54
N SER A 283 14.08 17.12 -12.20
CA SER A 283 14.79 16.26 -13.14
C SER A 283 13.86 15.59 -14.15
N LEU A 284 12.54 15.51 -13.87
CA LEU A 284 11.53 15.00 -14.79
C LEU A 284 11.16 16.06 -15.86
N LYS A 285 12.08 16.27 -16.81
CA LYS A 285 11.83 17.05 -18.03
C LYS A 285 10.90 16.27 -18.97
N ASN A 286 10.55 16.84 -20.13
CA ASN A 286 9.52 16.27 -21.02
C ASN A 286 9.74 14.78 -21.33
N LYS A 287 10.96 14.36 -21.69
CA LYS A 287 11.25 12.96 -22.05
C LYS A 287 11.17 12.02 -20.85
N GLU A 288 11.73 12.42 -19.71
CA GLU A 288 11.72 11.64 -18.48
C GLU A 288 10.30 11.53 -17.91
N LEU A 289 9.52 12.60 -18.00
CA LEU A 289 8.10 12.60 -17.63
C LEU A 289 7.29 11.66 -18.51
N GLU A 290 7.50 11.67 -19.83
CA GLU A 290 6.86 10.71 -20.75
C GLU A 290 7.22 9.25 -20.40
N LEU A 291 8.48 8.97 -20.06
CA LEU A 291 8.89 7.63 -19.61
C LEU A 291 8.24 7.25 -18.28
N TRP A 292 8.15 8.18 -17.35
CA TRP A 292 7.46 7.98 -16.08
C TRP A 292 5.96 7.70 -16.30
N ASP A 293 5.29 8.47 -17.17
CA ASP A 293 3.87 8.30 -17.50
C ASP A 293 3.59 6.95 -18.17
N ARG A 294 4.47 6.50 -19.07
CA ARG A 294 4.36 5.19 -19.74
C ARG A 294 4.33 4.01 -18.76
N ILE A 295 4.84 4.19 -17.55
CA ILE A 295 4.77 3.21 -16.47
C ILE A 295 3.60 3.54 -15.53
N TYR A 296 3.46 4.81 -15.15
CA TYR A 296 2.52 5.26 -14.14
C TYR A 296 1.06 5.12 -14.59
N GLU A 297 0.70 5.63 -15.77
CA GLU A 297 -0.69 5.66 -16.26
C GLU A 297 -1.29 4.25 -16.44
N PRO A 298 -0.61 3.28 -17.08
CA PRO A 298 -1.12 1.91 -17.12
C PRO A 298 -1.29 1.30 -15.73
N THR A 299 -0.35 1.56 -14.82
CA THR A 299 -0.45 1.07 -13.44
C THR A 299 -1.64 1.69 -12.72
N VAL A 300 -1.95 2.96 -12.98
CA VAL A 300 -3.16 3.63 -12.46
C VAL A 300 -4.42 2.99 -13.01
N PHE A 301 -4.46 2.73 -14.32
CA PHE A 301 -5.60 2.06 -14.96
C PHE A 301 -5.88 0.68 -14.36
N PHE A 302 -4.82 -0.08 -14.08
CA PHE A 302 -4.92 -1.46 -13.63
C PHE A 302 -5.10 -1.65 -12.13
N VAL A 303 -4.44 -0.82 -11.31
CA VAL A 303 -4.34 -1.02 -9.85
C VAL A 303 -4.95 0.15 -9.07
N GLY A 304 -5.17 1.29 -9.71
CA GLY A 304 -5.70 2.50 -9.10
C GLY A 304 -4.65 3.59 -8.86
N LYS A 305 -5.13 4.77 -8.47
CA LYS A 305 -4.29 5.93 -8.18
C LYS A 305 -3.46 5.73 -6.91
N THR A 306 -2.33 6.44 -6.84
CA THR A 306 -1.53 6.48 -5.62
C THR A 306 -2.22 7.29 -4.52
N ASP A 307 -1.99 6.86 -3.28
CA ASP A 307 -2.51 7.52 -2.08
C ASP A 307 -1.61 8.67 -1.62
N ASP A 308 -0.31 8.59 -1.93
CA ASP A 308 0.71 9.62 -1.68
C ASP A 308 0.60 10.79 -2.68
N LEU A 309 1.36 11.88 -2.46
CA LEU A 309 1.48 12.95 -3.44
C LEU A 309 2.38 12.50 -4.61
N ASN A 310 1.94 12.74 -5.83
CA ASN A 310 2.64 12.32 -7.05
C ASN A 310 3.46 13.46 -7.71
N VAL A 311 4.11 13.12 -8.82
CA VAL A 311 4.94 14.05 -9.62
C VAL A 311 4.16 15.28 -10.08
N TYR A 312 2.93 15.10 -10.55
CA TYR A 312 2.10 16.21 -11.05
C TYR A 312 1.74 17.19 -9.95
N GLU A 313 1.35 16.68 -8.79
CA GLU A 313 1.01 17.49 -7.62
C GLU A 313 2.23 18.27 -7.13
N TYR A 314 3.40 17.63 -7.02
CA TYR A 314 4.64 18.33 -6.67
C TYR A 314 5.01 19.38 -7.70
N LYS A 315 4.90 19.09 -9.01
CA LYS A 315 5.18 20.05 -10.08
C LYS A 315 4.27 21.29 -10.00
N ALA A 316 3.01 21.10 -9.61
CA ALA A 316 2.06 22.18 -9.39
C ALA A 316 2.45 23.07 -8.21
N ILE A 317 2.81 22.45 -7.09
CA ILE A 317 3.23 23.16 -5.88
C ILE A 317 4.54 23.90 -6.16
N ILE A 318 5.49 23.28 -6.87
CA ILE A 318 6.75 23.91 -7.27
C ILE A 318 6.44 25.17 -8.09
N LYS A 319 5.62 25.07 -9.13
CA LYS A 319 5.23 26.21 -9.97
C LYS A 319 4.53 27.31 -9.16
N LYS A 320 3.72 26.94 -8.17
CA LYS A 320 2.99 27.90 -7.33
C LYS A 320 3.91 28.68 -6.39
N VAL A 321 4.88 28.01 -5.76
CA VAL A 321 5.75 28.60 -4.71
C VAL A 321 7.00 29.26 -5.31
N TYR A 322 7.62 28.61 -6.29
CA TYR A 322 8.89 29.04 -6.88
C TYR A 322 8.71 29.76 -8.23
N GLY A 323 7.61 29.52 -8.94
CA GLY A 323 7.41 30.06 -10.29
C GLY A 323 8.31 29.34 -11.30
N ASP A 324 9.09 30.12 -12.07
CA ASP A 324 9.98 29.58 -13.12
C ASP A 324 11.43 29.34 -12.64
N SER A 325 11.81 29.84 -11.47
CA SER A 325 13.15 29.64 -10.88
C SER A 325 13.08 29.08 -9.47
N ILE A 326 14.03 28.21 -9.13
CA ILE A 326 14.16 27.56 -7.81
C ILE A 326 15.37 28.05 -7.01
N ASP A 327 15.92 29.21 -7.36
CA ASP A 327 17.08 29.78 -6.67
C ASP A 327 16.81 30.00 -5.17
N ASP A 328 15.56 30.32 -4.81
CA ASP A 328 15.10 30.56 -3.44
C ASP A 328 14.60 29.27 -2.73
N ILE A 329 15.10 28.08 -3.13
CA ILE A 329 14.59 26.79 -2.61
C ILE A 329 14.66 26.69 -1.09
N GLU A 330 15.72 27.22 -0.46
CA GLU A 330 15.89 27.12 0.99
C GLU A 330 14.99 28.11 1.75
N GLU A 331 14.79 29.29 1.19
CA GLU A 331 14.01 30.40 1.74
C GLU A 331 12.51 30.08 1.74
N LYS A 332 12.01 29.44 0.67
CA LYS A 332 10.59 29.12 0.51
C LYS A 332 10.25 27.65 0.78
N LEU A 333 11.19 26.87 1.31
CA LEU A 333 10.96 25.45 1.58
C LEU A 333 9.80 25.21 2.56
N ASP A 334 9.69 26.03 3.61
CA ASP A 334 8.59 25.91 4.57
C ASP A 334 7.25 26.29 3.94
N GLU A 335 7.22 27.28 3.05
CA GLU A 335 6.03 27.64 2.27
C GLU A 335 5.60 26.48 1.37
N PHE A 336 6.56 25.81 0.71
CA PHE A 336 6.30 24.60 -0.06
C PHE A 336 5.69 23.49 0.81
N ILE A 337 6.28 23.22 1.99
CA ILE A 337 5.79 22.19 2.91
C ILE A 337 4.35 22.51 3.35
N GLU A 338 4.07 23.75 3.72
CA GLU A 338 2.72 24.16 4.14
C GLU A 338 1.71 24.12 3.00
N GLU A 339 2.10 24.41 1.76
CA GLU A 339 1.25 24.22 0.59
C GLU A 339 0.98 22.74 0.31
N ALA A 340 2.01 21.89 0.36
CA ALA A 340 1.89 20.45 0.16
C ALA A 340 1.00 19.79 1.24
N LYS A 341 1.03 20.29 2.48
CA LYS A 341 0.17 19.82 3.57
C LYS A 341 -1.32 20.05 3.34
N LYS A 342 -1.71 20.96 2.44
CA LYS A 342 -3.12 21.21 2.08
C LYS A 342 -3.73 20.14 1.18
N TYR A 343 -2.91 19.37 0.48
CA TYR A 343 -3.37 18.28 -0.38
C TYR A 343 -3.93 17.13 0.47
N ARG A 344 -4.44 16.07 -0.17
CA ARG A 344 -4.97 14.89 0.53
C ARG A 344 -3.92 14.24 1.45
N ASP A 345 -4.38 13.60 2.50
CA ASP A 345 -3.55 12.78 3.38
C ASP A 345 -3.58 11.31 2.89
N PRO A 346 -2.50 10.53 3.09
CA PRO A 346 -2.51 9.10 2.76
C PRO A 346 -3.49 8.36 3.68
N LYS A 347 -4.32 7.49 3.10
CA LYS A 347 -5.34 6.68 3.78
C LYS A 347 -4.82 5.32 4.25
N ILE A 348 -3.80 4.79 3.58
CA ILE A 348 -3.20 3.48 3.89
C ILE A 348 -1.80 3.68 4.47
N ASN A 349 -1.58 3.17 5.69
CA ASN A 349 -0.27 3.13 6.29
C ASN A 349 0.50 1.89 5.80
N SER A 350 1.46 2.12 4.91
CA SER A 350 2.33 1.08 4.38
C SER A 350 3.71 0.99 5.04
N SER A 351 3.94 1.80 6.07
CA SER A 351 5.26 2.14 6.59
C SER A 351 5.32 1.97 8.10
N PHE A 352 6.53 2.01 8.67
CA PHE A 352 6.68 1.95 10.11
C PHE A 352 6.22 3.27 10.75
N VAL A 353 5.23 3.19 11.63
CA VAL A 353 4.67 4.33 12.39
C VAL A 353 4.42 3.86 13.83
N TYR A 354 4.71 4.73 14.80
CA TYR A 354 4.42 4.43 16.21
C TYR A 354 2.92 4.55 16.49
N ASP A 355 2.43 3.81 17.48
CA ASP A 355 1.03 3.82 17.92
C ASP A 355 0.55 5.18 18.46
N ILE A 356 1.48 5.99 18.97
CA ILE A 356 1.25 7.36 19.43
C ILE A 356 1.23 8.40 18.30
N GLU A 357 1.59 8.02 17.09
CA GLU A 357 1.63 8.90 15.93
C GLU A 357 0.38 8.72 15.07
N LYS A 358 0.06 9.76 14.29
CA LYS A 358 -0.95 9.67 13.24
C LYS A 358 -0.24 9.34 11.92
N PRO A 359 -0.46 8.15 11.33
CA PRO A 359 0.19 7.76 10.08
C PRO A 359 0.00 8.79 8.97
N GLU A 360 -1.21 9.35 8.86
CA GLU A 360 -1.58 10.38 7.89
C GLU A 360 -0.74 11.66 7.99
N ASP A 361 -0.20 11.96 9.18
CA ASP A 361 0.65 13.14 9.39
C ASP A 361 2.13 12.80 9.10
N VAL A 362 2.64 11.73 9.73
CA VAL A 362 4.08 11.43 9.73
C VAL A 362 4.57 10.71 8.47
N THR A 363 3.65 10.21 7.62
CA THR A 363 4.00 9.55 6.35
C THR A 363 3.69 10.41 5.13
N LYS A 364 2.98 11.53 5.30
CA LYS A 364 2.59 12.40 4.19
C LYS A 364 3.81 12.96 3.47
N GLY A 365 3.81 12.82 2.15
CA GLY A 365 4.82 13.39 1.29
C GLY A 365 4.82 12.76 -0.09
N PHE A 366 6.00 12.73 -0.70
CA PHE A 366 6.20 12.25 -2.06
C PHE A 366 6.73 10.82 -2.09
N ARG A 367 6.30 10.08 -3.10
CA ARG A 367 6.95 8.84 -3.53
C ARG A 367 7.04 8.83 -5.06
N PHE A 368 8.19 8.39 -5.58
CA PHE A 368 8.44 8.41 -7.02
C PHE A 368 7.47 7.51 -7.80
N MET A 369 7.15 6.33 -7.26
CA MET A 369 6.12 5.41 -7.78
C MET A 369 5.19 4.95 -6.65
N GLY A 370 4.58 5.90 -5.94
CA GLY A 370 3.87 5.66 -4.66
C GLY A 370 2.86 4.51 -4.66
N GLN A 371 2.62 3.95 -3.47
CA GLN A 371 1.71 2.81 -3.34
C GLN A 371 0.27 3.19 -3.69
N ARG A 372 -0.48 2.21 -4.20
CA ARG A 372 -1.83 2.42 -4.71
C ARG A 372 -2.85 2.27 -3.60
N PHE A 373 -3.92 3.04 -3.68
CA PHE A 373 -5.07 2.85 -2.81
C PHE A 373 -5.80 1.56 -3.20
N ILE A 374 -5.70 0.54 -2.34
CA ILE A 374 -6.40 -0.73 -2.49
C ILE A 374 -7.52 -0.79 -1.44
N PRO A 375 -8.80 -0.93 -1.85
CA PRO A 375 -9.92 -0.96 -0.92
C PRO A 375 -9.76 -2.01 0.19
N ASP A 376 -9.28 -3.20 -0.15
CA ASP A 376 -9.06 -4.28 0.81
C ASP A 376 -8.03 -3.89 1.88
N SER A 377 -6.91 -3.30 1.47
CA SER A 377 -5.88 -2.84 2.40
C SER A 377 -6.41 -1.75 3.34
N TYR A 378 -7.19 -0.81 2.80
CA TYR A 378 -7.86 0.20 3.61
C TYR A 378 -8.83 -0.42 4.61
N MET A 379 -9.68 -1.36 4.18
CA MET A 379 -10.64 -2.07 5.03
C MET A 379 -9.95 -2.89 6.11
N PHE A 380 -8.94 -3.69 5.77
CA PHE A 380 -8.20 -4.50 6.73
C PHE A 380 -7.48 -3.64 7.77
N GLN A 381 -6.96 -2.47 7.39
CA GLN A 381 -6.39 -1.52 8.34
C GLN A 381 -7.45 -1.00 9.34
N GLN A 382 -8.73 -0.94 8.97
CA GLN A 382 -9.79 -0.61 9.93
C GLN A 382 -10.11 -1.74 10.92
N LEU A 383 -9.52 -2.92 10.73
CA LEU A 383 -9.77 -4.12 11.55
C LEU A 383 -8.57 -4.50 12.43
N VAL A 384 -7.54 -3.65 12.51
CA VAL A 384 -6.34 -3.88 13.35
C VAL A 384 -6.29 -2.94 14.56
N TYR A 385 -5.28 -3.18 15.41
CA TYR A 385 -5.02 -2.45 16.66
C TYR A 385 -5.12 -0.92 16.49
N ASN A 386 -5.74 -0.25 17.46
CA ASN A 386 -6.21 1.15 17.51
C ASN A 386 -7.57 1.44 16.85
N LYS A 387 -8.05 0.62 15.92
CA LYS A 387 -9.42 0.72 15.35
C LYS A 387 -10.39 -0.26 15.99
N VAL A 388 -9.88 -1.40 16.44
CA VAL A 388 -10.64 -2.38 17.23
C VAL A 388 -10.26 -2.26 18.71
N LEU A 389 -11.28 -2.31 19.59
CA LEU A 389 -11.10 -2.25 21.05
C LEU A 389 -10.36 -3.49 21.58
N GLN A 390 -10.14 -3.54 22.90
CA GLN A 390 -9.57 -4.71 23.55
C GLN A 390 -10.35 -5.99 23.20
N TYR A 391 -9.60 -7.05 22.90
CA TYR A 391 -10.17 -8.36 22.64
C TYR A 391 -10.96 -8.87 23.86
N GLN A 392 -12.24 -9.22 23.64
CA GLN A 392 -13.17 -9.65 24.69
C GLN A 392 -13.36 -11.19 24.76
N GLY A 393 -12.66 -11.95 23.91
CA GLY A 393 -12.77 -13.42 23.92
C GLY A 393 -11.91 -14.07 25.00
N ASN A 394 -12.11 -15.37 25.20
CA ASN A 394 -11.35 -16.16 26.18
C ASN A 394 -10.14 -16.89 25.57
N ASP A 395 -10.13 -17.06 24.24
CA ASP A 395 -9.04 -17.72 23.52
C ASP A 395 -7.94 -16.74 23.11
N ARG A 396 -6.77 -17.24 22.68
CA ARG A 396 -5.69 -16.39 22.16
C ARG A 396 -6.14 -15.70 20.86
N PRO A 397 -6.26 -14.36 20.79
CA PRO A 397 -6.61 -13.68 19.55
C PRO A 397 -5.57 -13.94 18.46
N PHE A 398 -6.06 -14.16 17.24
CA PHE A 398 -5.23 -14.29 16.03
C PHE A 398 -4.32 -13.08 15.81
N THR A 399 -4.77 -11.89 16.18
CA THR A 399 -4.07 -10.61 15.99
C THR A 399 -3.19 -10.19 17.16
N MET A 400 -2.93 -11.08 18.14
CA MET A 400 -2.04 -10.75 19.26
C MET A 400 -0.60 -10.56 18.76
N VAL A 401 -0.19 -9.31 18.62
CA VAL A 401 1.21 -8.94 18.43
C VAL A 401 1.86 -8.89 19.83
N PRO A 402 2.95 -9.65 20.08
CA PRO A 402 3.61 -9.69 21.38
C PRO A 402 4.25 -8.36 21.80
#